data_AF-A0A1I0ZGF1-F1
#
_entry.id   AF-A0A1I0ZGF1-F1
#
_cell.length_a   1.000
_cell.length_b   1.000
_cell.length_c   1.000
_cell.angle_alpha   90.00
_cell.angle_beta   90.00
_cell.angle_gamma   90.00
#
_symmetry.space_group_name_H-M   'P 1'
#
loop_
_entity.id
_entity.type
_entity.pdbx_description
1 polymer ?
#
loop_
_entity_poly.entity_id
_entity_poly.type
_entity_poly.pdbx_seq_one_letter_code
_entity_poly.pdbx_strand_id
1 'polypeptide(L)' 'MHEHSDSDVPGSAPRPVPGPPPAQARQDEPQDIDPRAGIDDAVAALDDLRDVPLAEHVERFDAVHTELTVALSSIDKV' A
#
# COMPACT_ATOMS: atom_id res chain seq x y z
N MET A 1 5.12 -63.86 -30.12
CA MET A 1 5.82 -62.75 -30.79
C MET A 1 6.13 -61.70 -29.75
N HIS A 2 7.42 -61.37 -29.64
CA HIS A 2 8.07 -60.23 -28.99
C HIS A 2 8.03 -60.08 -27.45
N GLU A 3 9.22 -60.28 -26.87
CA GLU A 3 9.69 -59.72 -25.60
C GLU A 3 9.80 -58.20 -25.68
N HIS A 4 9.53 -57.47 -24.60
CA HIS A 4 10.12 -56.14 -24.37
C HIS A 4 10.26 -55.89 -22.86
N SER A 5 11.52 -55.72 -22.44
CA SER A 5 11.97 -55.09 -21.19
C SER A 5 11.36 -53.71 -20.98
N ASP A 6 11.02 -53.36 -19.74
CA ASP A 6 10.98 -51.99 -19.18
C ASP A 6 10.47 -52.11 -17.73
N SER A 7 10.91 -51.43 -16.69
CA SER A 7 12.04 -50.56 -16.41
C SER A 7 12.09 -50.47 -14.89
N ASP A 8 13.30 -50.44 -14.34
CA ASP A 8 13.59 -50.04 -12.98
C ASP A 8 13.00 -48.62 -12.75
N VAL A 9 12.03 -48.48 -11.86
CA VAL A 9 11.45 -47.16 -11.52
C VAL A 9 12.30 -46.55 -10.40
N PRO A 10 13.04 -45.46 -10.63
CA PRO A 10 13.85 -44.85 -9.60
C PRO A 10 12.96 -44.13 -8.57
N GLY A 11 13.39 -44.20 -7.31
CA GLY A 11 12.67 -43.68 -6.15
C GLY A 11 12.25 -42.21 -6.27
N SER A 12 11.01 -41.94 -5.86
CA SER A 12 10.50 -40.58 -5.69
C SER A 12 11.23 -39.86 -4.55
N ALA A 13 11.95 -38.79 -4.87
CA ALA A 13 12.45 -37.85 -3.87
C ALA A 13 11.29 -37.04 -3.24
N PRO A 14 11.38 -36.66 -1.95
CA PRO A 14 10.35 -35.86 -1.29
C PRO A 14 10.34 -34.42 -1.84
N ARG A 15 9.16 -33.88 -2.10
CA ARG A 15 8.99 -32.50 -2.58
C ARG A 15 9.24 -31.50 -1.43
N PRO A 16 9.91 -30.35 -1.67
CA PRO A 16 9.99 -29.27 -0.70
C PRO A 16 8.60 -28.69 -0.42
N VAL A 17 8.28 -28.45 0.85
CA VAL A 17 7.08 -27.68 1.22
C VAL A 17 7.33 -26.20 0.95
N PRO A 18 6.40 -25.49 0.27
CA PRO A 18 6.43 -24.04 0.19
C PRO A 18 6.35 -23.45 1.60
N GLY A 19 7.31 -22.60 1.96
CA GLY A 19 7.28 -21.88 3.22
C GLY A 19 6.07 -20.93 3.32
N PRO A 20 5.65 -20.56 4.53
CA PRO A 20 4.58 -19.59 4.71
C PRO A 20 4.93 -18.27 4.00
N PRO A 21 3.93 -17.55 3.44
CA PRO A 21 4.17 -16.27 2.80
C PRO A 21 4.80 -15.29 3.81
N PRO A 22 5.65 -14.35 3.35
CA PRO A 22 6.14 -13.29 4.23
C PRO A 22 4.92 -12.61 4.83
N ALA A 23 4.90 -12.51 6.17
CA ALA A 23 3.91 -11.72 6.88
C ALA A 23 3.86 -10.36 6.17
N GLN A 24 2.69 -10.03 5.62
CA GLN A 24 2.43 -8.73 5.02
C GLN A 24 3.00 -7.70 5.97
N ALA A 25 3.98 -6.94 5.48
CA ALA A 25 4.64 -5.91 6.24
C ALA A 25 3.54 -5.06 6.91
N ARG A 26 3.51 -5.18 8.23
CA ARG A 26 2.77 -4.41 9.22
C ARG A 26 2.06 -3.21 8.59
N GLN A 27 0.81 -3.40 8.19
CA GLN A 27 -0.06 -2.29 7.80
C GLN A 27 -0.50 -1.45 9.03
N ASP A 28 -0.12 -1.90 10.22
CA ASP A 28 -0.41 -1.28 11.52
C ASP A 28 0.85 -0.73 12.23
N GLU A 29 1.97 -0.54 11.52
CA GLU A 29 3.01 0.32 12.08
C GLU A 29 2.48 1.76 12.07
N PRO A 30 2.37 2.44 13.23
CA PRO A 30 2.06 3.86 13.26
C PRO A 30 3.20 4.53 12.52
N GLN A 31 2.98 4.84 11.25
CA GLN A 31 3.87 5.72 10.53
C GLN A 31 3.78 7.03 11.30
N ASP A 32 4.88 7.38 11.96
CA ASP A 32 5.11 8.66 12.61
C ASP A 32 5.25 9.71 11.49
N ILE A 33 4.17 9.85 10.71
CA ILE A 33 4.03 10.87 9.68
C ILE A 33 3.69 12.12 10.47
N ASP A 34 4.57 13.12 10.40
CA ASP A 34 4.29 14.43 10.95
C ASP A 34 2.92 14.88 10.43
N PRO A 35 1.91 15.08 11.29
CA PRO A 35 0.58 15.49 10.86
C PRO A 35 0.58 16.82 10.10
N ARG A 36 1.68 17.60 10.19
CA ARG A 36 1.88 18.82 9.39
C ARG A 36 2.36 18.56 7.98
N ALA A 37 3.06 17.46 7.72
CA ALA A 37 3.59 17.16 6.39
C ALA A 37 2.48 17.00 5.34
N GLY A 38 1.38 16.31 5.69
CA GLY A 38 0.21 16.18 4.81
C GLY A 38 -0.48 17.52 4.52
N ILE A 39 -0.49 18.44 5.52
CA ILE A 39 -1.04 19.78 5.35
C ILE A 39 -0.17 20.61 4.41
N ASP A 40 1.15 20.60 4.59
CA ASP A 40 2.08 21.38 3.75
C ASP A 40 1.98 20.95 2.27
N ASP A 41 1.93 19.65 2.01
CA ASP A 41 1.75 19.11 0.65
C ASP A 41 0.39 19.51 0.06
N ALA A 42 -0.69 19.41 0.83
CA ALA A 42 -2.03 19.77 0.36
C ALA A 42 -2.17 21.28 0.10
N VAL A 43 -1.52 22.12 0.91
CA VAL A 43 -1.50 23.58 0.71
C VAL A 43 -0.67 23.96 -0.49
N ALA A 44 0.51 23.35 -0.69
CA ALA A 44 1.34 23.59 -1.88
C ALA A 44 0.59 23.24 -3.18
N ALA A 45 -0.27 22.21 -3.16
CA ALA A 45 -1.11 21.86 -4.30
C ALA A 45 -2.13 22.95 -4.69
N LEU A 46 -2.39 23.94 -3.83
CA LEU A 46 -3.24 25.10 -4.13
C LEU A 46 -2.52 26.22 -4.89
N ASP A 47 -1.18 26.23 -4.96
CA ASP A 47 -0.44 27.32 -5.63
C ASP A 47 -0.76 27.38 -7.14
N ASP A 48 -0.97 26.22 -7.76
CA ASP A 48 -1.27 26.06 -9.19
C ASP A 48 -2.78 25.96 -9.48
N LEU A 49 -3.64 26.32 -8.53
CA LEU A 49 -5.09 26.19 -8.65
C LEU A 49 -5.65 26.96 -9.87
N ARG A 50 -5.01 28.07 -10.25
CA ARG A 50 -5.44 28.88 -11.41
C ARG A 50 -5.19 28.19 -12.76
N ASP A 51 -4.30 27.21 -12.78
CA ASP A 51 -3.91 26.49 -14.00
C ASP A 51 -4.79 25.26 -14.25
N VAL A 52 -5.71 24.95 -13.32
CA VAL A 52 -6.67 23.86 -13.45
C VAL A 52 -8.11 24.34 -13.63
N PRO A 53 -8.98 23.53 -14.25
CA PRO A 53 -10.41 23.81 -14.34
C PRO A 53 -11.07 24.05 -12.98
N LEU A 54 -12.03 24.98 -12.92
CA LEU A 54 -12.78 25.30 -11.70
C LEU A 54 -13.43 24.08 -11.04
N ALA A 55 -13.82 23.07 -11.83
CA ALA A 55 -14.38 21.83 -11.31
C ALA A 55 -13.41 21.05 -10.40
N GLU A 56 -12.10 21.18 -10.63
CA GLU A 56 -11.05 20.53 -9.83
C GLU A 56 -10.68 21.33 -8.57
N HIS A 57 -11.13 22.58 -8.46
CA HIS A 57 -10.79 23.43 -7.31
C HIS A 57 -11.38 22.85 -6.03
N VAL A 58 -12.63 22.38 -6.12
CA VAL A 58 -13.35 21.81 -4.98
C VAL A 58 -12.62 20.60 -4.42
N GLU A 59 -12.15 19.71 -5.30
CA GLU A 59 -11.40 18.51 -4.91
C GLU A 59 -10.09 18.87 -4.19
N ARG A 60 -9.34 19.87 -4.68
CA ARG A 60 -8.11 20.32 -4.02
C ARG A 60 -8.37 20.97 -2.65
N PHE A 61 -9.45 21.73 -2.50
CA PHE A 61 -9.83 22.27 -1.20
C PHE A 61 -10.33 21.18 -0.23
N ASP A 62 -11.04 20.17 -0.73
CA ASP A 62 -11.50 19.04 0.07
C ASP A 62 -10.34 18.19 0.61
N ALA A 63 -9.27 18.00 -0.19
CA ALA A 63 -8.05 17.37 0.24
C ALA A 63 -7.41 18.10 1.44
N VAL A 64 -7.30 19.44 1.37
CA VAL A 64 -6.79 20.25 2.49
C VAL A 64 -7.67 20.11 3.73
N HIS A 65 -9.00 20.15 3.58
CA HIS A 65 -9.91 19.94 4.72
C HIS A 65 -9.76 18.55 5.33
N THR A 66 -9.54 17.52 4.52
CA THR A 66 -9.32 16.16 4.98
C THR A 66 -8.04 16.05 5.80
N GLU A 67 -6.92 16.58 5.29
CA GLU A 67 -5.63 16.57 5.99
C GLU A 67 -5.69 17.35 7.32
N LEU A 68 -6.35 18.52 7.33
CA LEU A 68 -6.59 19.26 8.56
C LEU A 68 -7.44 18.45 9.56
N THR A 69 -8.48 17.77 9.09
CA THR A 69 -9.34 16.94 9.95
C THR A 69 -8.56 15.76 10.54
N VAL A 70 -7.73 15.11 9.73
CA VAL A 70 -6.86 14.00 10.18
C VAL A 70 -5.87 14.51 11.23
N ALA A 71 -5.17 15.62 10.96
CA ALA A 71 -4.20 16.20 11.87
C ALA A 71 -4.83 16.65 13.19
N LEU A 72 -6.02 17.26 13.16
CA LEU A 72 -6.71 17.65 14.39
C LEU A 72 -7.24 16.44 15.17
N SER A 73 -7.74 15.42 14.47
CA SER A 73 -8.24 14.19 15.10
C SER A 73 -7.11 13.32 15.69
N SER A 74 -5.89 13.41 15.15
CA SER A 74 -4.73 12.69 15.70
C SER A 74 -4.23 13.32 17.01
N ILE A 75 -4.36 14.64 17.16
CA ILE A 75 -4.02 15.38 18.39
C ILE A 75 -5.04 15.13 19.51
N ASP A 76 -6.32 14.93 19.17
CA ASP A 76 -7.42 14.74 20.14
C ASP A 76 -7.43 13.35 20.82
N LYS A 77 -6.58 12.41 20.40
CA LYS A 77 -6.42 11.11 21.08
C LYS A 77 -5.58 11.25 22.34
N VAL A 78 -6.24 11.59 23.45
CA VAL A 78 -5.71 11.57 24.84
C VAL A 78 -5.79 10.20 25.51
#